data_AF-A0A956I9J7-F1
#
_entry.id   AF-A0A956I9J7-F1
#
_cell.length_a   1.000
_cell.length_b   1.000
_cell.length_c   1.000
_cell.angle_alpha   90.00
_cell.angle_beta   90.00
_cell.angle_gamma   90.00
#
_symmetry.space_group_name_H-M   'P 1'
#
loop_
_entity.id
_entity.type
_entity.pdbx_description
1 polymer ?
#
loop_
_entity_poly.entity_id
_entity_poly.type
_entity_poly.pdbx_seq_one_letter_code
_entity_poly.pdbx_strand_id
1 'polypeptide(L)' 'MSVSVCFVCLGNICRSPTAEGVFRHLVGQAGLDGAIEIDSAGTAAYHVGESPDPRSTAAAARRGIVLEGAAR' A
#
# COMPACT_ATOMS: atom_id res chain seq x y z
N MET A 1 21.00 -8.22 -2.65
CA MET A 1 19.80 -8.62 -3.45
C MET A 1 18.60 -8.05 -2.72
N SER A 2 17.82 -7.19 -3.37
CA SER A 2 16.53 -6.75 -2.85
C SER A 2 15.42 -7.63 -3.41
N VAL A 3 14.39 -7.89 -2.60
CA VAL A 3 13.16 -8.56 -3.02
C VAL A 3 12.10 -7.48 -3.24
N SER A 4 11.42 -7.49 -4.38
CA SER A 4 10.35 -6.52 -4.65
C SER A 4 8.98 -7.19 -4.54
N VAL A 5 8.05 -6.54 -3.83
CA VAL A 5 6.68 -7.03 -3.61
C VAL A 5 5.68 -5.97 -4.09
N CYS A 6 4.81 -6.35 -5.03
CA CYS A 6 3.73 -5.49 -5.52
C CYS A 6 2.36 -6.09 -5.16
N PHE A 7 1.55 -5.35 -4.43
CA PHE A 7 0.17 -5.73 -4.14
C PHE A 7 -0.77 -5.23 -5.23
N VAL A 8 -1.62 -6.10 -5.76
CA VAL A 8 -2.50 -5.75 -6.89
C VAL A 8 -3.97 -5.95 -6.51
N CYS A 9 -4.81 -4.95 -6.83
CA CYS A 9 -6.27 -5.09 -6.78
C CYS A 9 -6.90 -4.43 -8.01
N LEU A 10 -8.23 -4.29 -8.04
CA LEU A 10 -8.89 -3.72 -9.23
C LEU A 10 -8.49 -2.25 -9.50
N GLY A 11 -8.69 -1.37 -8.51
CA GLY A 11 -8.60 0.09 -8.72
C GLY A 11 -7.54 0.81 -7.89
N ASN A 12 -6.67 0.08 -7.19
CA ASN A 12 -5.57 0.63 -6.38
C ASN A 12 -5.92 1.75 -5.38
N ILE A 13 -7.16 1.82 -4.90
CA ILE A 13 -7.56 2.83 -3.91
C ILE A 13 -7.86 2.26 -2.52
N CYS A 14 -8.13 0.96 -2.37
CA CYS A 14 -8.56 0.40 -1.08
C CYS A 14 -7.70 -0.79 -0.66
N ARG A 15 -7.90 -1.95 -1.30
CA ARG A 15 -7.25 -3.22 -0.89
C ARG A 15 -5.74 -3.20 -1.03
N SER A 16 -5.22 -2.88 -2.21
CA SER A 16 -3.78 -2.93 -2.45
C SER A 16 -2.98 -1.83 -1.74
N PRO A 17 -3.43 -0.56 -1.62
CA PRO A 17 -2.77 0.42 -0.76
C PRO A 17 -2.80 0.03 0.72
N THR A 18 -3.90 -0.59 1.19
CA THR A 18 -3.96 -1.10 2.58
C THR A 18 -2.91 -2.19 2.80
N ALA A 19 -2.78 -3.13 1.86
CA ALA A 19 -1.78 -4.20 1.95
C ALA A 19 -0.35 -3.63 1.92
N GLU A 20 -0.08 -2.65 1.05
CA GLU A 20 1.20 -1.93 1.00
C GLU A 20 1.53 -1.27 2.35
N GLY A 21 0.62 -0.47 2.91
CA GLY A 21 0.84 0.21 4.18
C GLY A 21 1.04 -0.75 5.36
N VAL A 22 0.24 -1.82 5.43
CA VAL A 22 0.38 -2.87 6.46
C VAL A 22 1.70 -3.60 6.30
N PHE A 23 2.07 -4.00 5.08
CA PHE A 23 3.29 -4.75 4.83
C PHE A 23 4.53 -3.90 5.10
N ARG A 24 4.54 -2.62 4.70
CA ARG A 24 5.59 -1.65 5.04
C ARG A 24 5.77 -1.52 6.54
N HIS A 25 4.67 -1.40 7.30
CA HIS A 25 4.74 -1.37 8.76
C HIS A 25 5.40 -2.64 9.33
N LEU A 26 5.02 -3.83 8.84
CA LEU A 26 5.59 -5.10 9.31
C LEU A 26 7.06 -5.28 8.92
N VAL A 27 7.44 -4.89 7.70
CA VAL A 27 8.83 -4.91 7.22
C VAL A 27 9.73 -4.01 8.09
N GLY A 28 9.24 -2.83 8.45
CA GLY A 28 9.94 -1.92 9.36
C GLY A 28 10.12 -2.51 10.76
N GLN A 29 9.08 -3.14 11.32
CA GLN A 29 9.19 -3.84 12.61
C GLN A 29 10.18 -5.01 12.57
N ALA A 30 10.34 -5.65 11.41
CA ALA A 30 11.30 -6.73 11.21
C ALA A 30 12.73 -6.23 10.90
N GLY A 31 12.95 -4.92 10.73
CA GLY A 31 14.25 -4.34 10.36
C GLY A 31 14.70 -4.69 8.94
N LEU A 32 13.75 -4.88 8.01
CA LEU A 32 14.01 -5.34 6.64
C LEU A 32 13.85 -4.25 5.58
N ASP A 33 13.73 -2.97 5.96
CA ASP A 33 13.46 -1.85 5.03
C ASP A 33 14.51 -1.71 3.92
N GLY A 34 15.76 -2.08 4.19
CA GLY A 34 16.85 -2.04 3.21
C GLY A 34 16.91 -3.24 2.26
N ALA A 35 16.07 -4.26 2.48
CA ALA A 35 16.08 -5.51 1.72
C ALA A 35 14.82 -5.72 0.88
N ILE A 36 13.73 -5.01 1.17
CA ILE A 36 12.43 -5.21 0.54
C ILE A 36 11.89 -3.92 -0.06
N GLU A 37 11.67 -3.91 -1.37
CA GLU A 37 10.96 -2.84 -2.07
C GLU A 37 9.47 -3.17 -2.11
N ILE A 38 8.62 -2.17 -1.84
CA ILE A 38 7.18 -2.37 -1.64
C ILE A 38 6.38 -1.39 -2.50
N ASP A 39 5.44 -1.93 -3.27
CA ASP A 39 4.59 -1.19 -4.20
C ASP A 39 3.12 -1.71 -4.15
N SER A 40 2.17 -0.94 -4.67
CA SER A 40 0.85 -1.41 -5.04
C SER A 40 0.34 -0.80 -6.35
N ALA A 41 -0.47 -1.58 -7.08
CA ALA A 41 -1.05 -1.17 -8.36
C ALA A 41 -2.48 -1.69 -8.55
N GLY A 42 -3.12 -1.20 -9.61
CA GLY A 42 -4.47 -1.52 -10.07
C GLY A 42 -4.44 -2.31 -11.37
N THR A 43 -5.35 -3.27 -11.54
CA THR A 43 -5.53 -3.92 -12.85
C THR A 43 -6.32 -3.06 -13.84
N ALA A 44 -7.01 -2.02 -13.35
CA ALA A 44 -7.77 -1.08 -14.15
C ALA A 44 -7.42 0.36 -13.78
N ALA A 45 -7.38 1.23 -14.79
CA ALA A 45 -6.92 2.62 -14.66
C ALA A 45 -8.02 3.61 -14.25
N TYR A 46 -9.13 3.16 -13.64
CA TYR A 46 -10.27 4.01 -13.31
C TYR A 46 -9.93 5.17 -12.36
N HIS A 47 -8.95 4.96 -11.48
CA HIS A 47 -8.63 5.84 -10.37
C HIS A 47 -7.19 6.35 -10.42
N VAL A 48 -6.49 6.27 -11.56
CA VAL A 48 -5.08 6.68 -11.62
C VAL A 48 -4.91 8.12 -11.13
N GLY A 49 -3.98 8.32 -10.19
CA GLY A 49 -3.73 9.61 -9.54
C GLY A 49 -4.59 9.89 -8.31
N GLU A 50 -5.64 9.11 -8.05
CA GLU A 50 -6.48 9.28 -6.85
C GLU A 50 -5.76 8.77 -5.59
N SER A 51 -6.02 9.43 -4.47
CA SER A 51 -5.55 8.98 -3.16
C SER A 51 -6.28 7.71 -2.70
N PRO A 52 -5.72 6.96 -1.72
CA PRO A 52 -6.43 5.86 -1.10
C PRO A 52 -7.80 6.27 -0.54
N ASP A 53 -8.78 5.38 -0.66
CA ASP A 53 -10.17 5.57 -0.25
C ASP A 53 -10.22 6.03 1.22
N PRO A 54 -10.94 7.11 1.53
CA PRO A 54 -10.99 7.68 2.88
C PRO A 54 -11.42 6.68 3.96
N ARG A 55 -12.25 5.69 3.61
CA ARG A 55 -12.71 4.66 4.56
C ARG A 55 -11.59 3.69 4.91
N SER A 56 -10.78 3.27 3.93
CA SER A 56 -9.60 2.44 4.21
C SER A 56 -8.54 3.22 4.97
N THR A 57 -8.31 4.48 4.61
CA THR A 57 -7.36 5.35 5.31
C THR A 57 -7.76 5.54 6.77
N ALA A 58 -9.04 5.83 7.04
CA ALA A 58 -9.54 5.94 8.41
C ALA A 58 -9.43 4.62 9.20
N ALA A 59 -9.64 3.47 8.53
CA ALA A 59 -9.50 2.16 9.15
C ALA A 59 -8.03 1.81 9.49
N ALA A 60 -7.09 2.16 8.61
CA ALA A 60 -5.66 1.98 8.82
C ALA A 60 -5.13 2.91 9.94
N ALA A 61 -5.56 4.18 9.94
CA ALA A 61 -5.15 5.17 10.94
C ALA A 61 -5.50 4.74 12.37
N ARG A 62 -6.68 4.12 12.58
CA ARG A 62 -7.07 3.55 13.89
C ARG A 62 -6.12 2.44 14.40
N ARG A 63 -5.26 1.91 13.53
CA ARG A 63 -4.25 0.89 13.84
C ARG A 63 -2.82 1.44 13.78
N GLY A 64 -2.65 2.76 13.69
CA GLY A 64 -1.34 3.39 13.58
C GLY A 64 -0.66 3.18 12.23
N ILE A 65 -1.41 2.82 11.19
CA ILE A 65 -0.90 2.57 9.85
C ILE A 65 -1.33 3.71 8.94
N VAL A 66 -0.38 4.27 8.21
CA VAL A 66 -0.58 5.37 7.27
C VAL A 66 -0.63 4.81 5.85
N LEU A 67 -1.69 5.14 5.12
CA LEU A 67 -1.82 4.80 3.70
C LEU A 67 -1.51 6.06 2.90
N GLU A 68 -0.44 6.01 2.11
CA GLU A 68 0.04 7.13 1.28
C GLU A 68 0.11 6.70 -0.19
N GLY A 69 0.40 7.67 -1.05
CA GLY A 69 0.57 7.44 -2.48
C GLY A 69 -0.69 7.76 -3.29
N ALA A 70 -0.62 7.41 -4.56
CA ALA A 70 -1.68 7.61 -5.53
C ALA A 70 -1.84 6.33 -6.36
N ALA A 71 -3.08 6.05 -6.76
CA ALA A 71 -3.41 4.89 -7.55
C ALA A 71 -2.67 4.90 -8.91
N ARG A 72 -2.19 3.74 -9.34
CA ARG A 72 -1.46 3.52 -10.60
C ARG A 72 -1.80 2.18 -11.24
#